data_AF-A0A6B3FYV9-F1
#
_entry.id   AF-A0A6B3FYV9-F1
#
_cell.length_a   1.000
_cell.length_b   1.000
_cell.length_c   1.000
_cell.angle_alpha   90.00
_cell.angle_beta   90.00
_cell.angle_gamma   90.00
#
_symmetry.space_group_name_H-M   'P 1'
#
loop_
_entity.id
_entity.type
_entity.pdbx_description
1 polymer ?
#
loop_
_entity_poly.entity_id
_entity_poly.type
_entity_poly.pdbx_seq_one_letter_code
_entity_poly.pdbx_strand_id
1 'polypeptide(L)'
;HPEWQIAFWAVQLAGLIAVPLNAWWTEDEFTYALDDCEPGVLLVDGERMDRVAGWARRAGVRVVLFQRHGEARLPDGVRVERYEDLPAPDPLAAPPDVEPRPEDDATIIYT
;
A
#
# COMPACT_ATOMS: atom_id res chain seq x y z
N HIS A 1 4.92 -13.21 -0.71
CA HIS A 1 4.29 -12.00 -0.15
C HIS A 1 2.83 -12.28 0.18
N PRO A 2 2.52 -13.09 1.20
CA PRO A 2 1.13 -13.21 1.67
C PRO A 2 0.53 -11.86 2.08
N GLU A 3 1.37 -10.91 2.50
CA GLU A 3 1.01 -9.56 2.92
C GLU A 3 0.24 -8.80 1.83
N TRP A 4 0.58 -9.02 0.56
CA TRP A 4 -0.15 -8.41 -0.56
C TRP A 4 -1.60 -8.90 -0.63
N GLN A 5 -1.83 -10.21 -0.46
CA GLN A 5 -3.19 -10.75 -0.46
C GLN A 5 -3.98 -10.31 0.77
N ILE A 6 -3.33 -10.25 1.94
CA ILE A 6 -3.94 -9.75 3.17
C ILE A 6 -4.35 -8.28 2.99
N ALA A 7 -3.46 -7.44 2.46
CA ALA A 7 -3.72 -6.04 2.20
C ALA A 7 -4.86 -5.85 1.19
N PHE A 8 -4.86 -6.61 0.10
CA PHE A 8 -5.93 -6.54 -0.90
C PHE A 8 -7.31 -6.80 -0.27
N TRP A 9 -7.44 -7.87 0.52
CA TRP A 9 -8.70 -8.19 1.20
C TRP A 9 -9.06 -7.22 2.32
N ALA A 10 -8.07 -6.71 3.06
CA ALA A 10 -8.29 -5.68 4.07
C ALA A 10 -8.87 -4.39 3.46
N VAL A 11 -8.37 -4.00 2.27
CA VAL A 11 -8.90 -2.87 1.48
C VAL A 11 -10.36 -3.13 1.11
N GLN A 12 -10.70 -4.33 0.63
CA GLN A 12 -12.10 -4.67 0.29
C GLN A 12 -13.03 -4.61 1.52
N LEU A 13 -12.61 -5.19 2.64
CA LEU A 13 -13.40 -5.20 3.89
C LEU A 13 -13.56 -3.80 4.49
N ALA A 14 -12.63 -2.88 4.20
CA ALA A 14 -12.66 -1.50 4.68
C ALA A 14 -13.43 -0.55 3.75
N GLY A 15 -14.00 -1.04 2.64
CA GLY A 15 -14.65 -0.18 1.64
C GLY A 15 -13.68 0.79 0.95
N LEU A 16 -12.41 0.40 0.84
CA LEU A 16 -11.36 1.16 0.18
C LEU A 16 -11.14 0.66 -1.26
N ILE A 17 -10.52 1.50 -2.09
CA ILE A 17 -10.18 1.16 -3.48
C ILE A 17 -8.75 0.59 -3.52
N ALA A 18 -8.60 -0.62 -4.08
CA ALA A 18 -7.28 -1.20 -4.32
C ALA A 18 -6.68 -0.71 -5.64
N VAL A 19 -5.42 -0.30 -5.65
CA VAL A 19 -4.70 0.07 -6.88
C VAL A 19 -3.43 -0.77 -7.00
N PRO A 20 -3.52 -2.01 -7.50
CA PRO A 20 -2.35 -2.87 -7.66
C PRO A 20 -1.46 -2.36 -8.79
N LEU A 21 -0.18 -2.09 -8.47
CA LEU A 21 0.82 -1.64 -9.43
C LEU A 21 1.78 -2.78 -9.79
N ASN A 22 2.26 -2.78 -11.03
CA ASN A 22 3.16 -3.83 -11.51
C ASN A 22 4.55 -3.69 -10.88
N ALA A 23 5.03 -4.74 -10.23
CA ALA A 23 6.33 -4.79 -9.56
C ALA A 23 7.54 -4.65 -10.51
N TRP A 24 7.34 -4.77 -11.83
CA TRP A 24 8.37 -4.58 -12.85
C TRP A 24 8.48 -3.16 -13.38
N TRP A 25 7.61 -2.24 -12.95
CA TRP A 25 7.65 -0.85 -13.38
C TRP A 25 8.89 -0.10 -12.92
N THR A 26 9.26 0.88 -13.73
CA THR A 26 10.27 1.91 -13.49
C THR A 26 9.76 2.99 -12.53
N GLU A 27 10.66 3.83 -12.03
CA GLU A 27 10.30 4.97 -11.16
C GLU A 27 9.35 5.97 -11.85
N ASP A 28 9.55 6.23 -13.14
CA ASP A 28 8.68 7.14 -13.90
C ASP A 28 7.28 6.56 -14.09
N GLU A 29 7.16 5.26 -14.36
CA GLU A 29 5.87 4.55 -14.45
C GLU A 29 5.13 4.54 -13.11
N PHE A 30 5.84 4.30 -11.99
CA PHE A 30 5.26 4.44 -10.66
C PHE A 30 4.81 5.87 -10.39
N THR A 31 5.64 6.87 -10.69
CA THR A 31 5.33 8.29 -10.45
C THR A 31 4.08 8.69 -11.21
N TYR A 32 3.97 8.31 -12.48
CA TYR A 32 2.76 8.56 -13.28
C TYR A 32 1.51 7.99 -12.62
N ALA A 33 1.52 6.69 -12.28
CA ALA A 33 0.35 6.03 -11.70
C ALA A 33 -0.01 6.59 -10.31
N LEU A 34 0.98 6.95 -9.51
CA LEU A 34 0.78 7.49 -8.16
C LEU A 34 0.32 8.95 -8.17
N ASP A 35 0.76 9.76 -9.14
CA ASP A 35 0.25 11.11 -9.36
C ASP A 35 -1.19 11.09 -9.89
N ASP A 36 -1.60 10.06 -10.62
CA ASP A 36 -2.97 9.94 -11.17
C ASP A 36 -3.98 9.40 -10.13
N CYS A 37 -3.62 8.40 -9.32
CA CYS A 37 -4.55 7.84 -8.32
C CYS A 37 -4.46 8.46 -6.92
N GLU A 38 -3.45 9.29 -6.64
CA GLU A 38 -3.25 9.99 -5.37
C GLU A 38 -3.58 9.16 -4.10
N PRO A 39 -2.91 8.00 -3.88
CA PRO A 39 -3.31 7.07 -2.83
C PRO A 39 -3.10 7.66 -1.43
N GLY A 40 -4.06 7.42 -0.53
CA GLY A 40 -3.94 7.83 0.88
C GLY A 40 -2.97 6.95 1.71
N VAL A 41 -2.73 5.72 1.26
CA VAL A 41 -1.77 4.78 1.87
C VAL A 41 -1.05 4.03 0.76
N LEU A 42 0.28 3.97 0.83
CA LEU A 42 1.11 3.22 -0.09
C LEU A 42 1.67 1.97 0.59
N LEU A 43 1.32 0.79 0.06
CA LEU A 43 1.89 -0.48 0.51
C LEU A 43 2.97 -0.92 -0.46
N VAL A 44 4.19 -1.13 0.03
CA VAL A 44 5.36 -1.38 -0.83
C VAL A 44 6.31 -2.36 -0.16
N ASP A 45 6.98 -3.20 -0.95
CA ASP A 45 8.08 -4.03 -0.46
C ASP A 45 9.41 -3.24 -0.40
N GLY A 46 10.40 -3.80 0.30
CA GLY A 46 11.73 -3.19 0.36
C GLY A 46 12.42 -3.03 -1.00
N GLU A 47 12.08 -3.81 -2.03
CA GLU A 47 12.74 -3.75 -3.34
C GLU A 47 12.27 -2.58 -4.21
N ARG A 48 11.01 -2.17 -4.03
CA ARG A 48 10.40 -1.04 -4.75
C ARG A 48 10.41 0.24 -3.93
N MET A 49 10.71 0.18 -2.63
CA MET A 49 10.76 1.36 -1.77
C MET A 49 11.66 2.46 -2.35
N ASP A 50 12.85 2.12 -2.86
CA ASP A 50 13.76 3.11 -3.45
C ASP A 50 13.16 3.82 -4.67
N ARG A 51 12.36 3.11 -5.48
CA ARG A 51 11.71 3.66 -6.68
C ARG A 51 10.56 4.61 -6.37
N VAL A 52 9.95 4.50 -5.20
CA VAL A 52 8.78 5.31 -4.81
C VAL A 52 9.08 6.27 -3.67
N ALA A 53 10.26 6.19 -3.02
CA ALA A 53 10.63 7.04 -1.90
C ALA A 53 10.64 8.54 -2.25
N GLY A 54 11.09 8.88 -3.46
CA GLY A 54 11.08 10.25 -3.97
C GLY A 54 9.66 10.81 -4.03
N TRP A 55 8.73 10.05 -4.61
CA TRP A 55 7.32 10.41 -4.69
C TRP A 55 6.66 10.47 -3.30
N ALA A 56 6.82 9.41 -2.50
CA ALA A 56 6.20 9.30 -1.18
C ALA A 56 6.61 10.45 -0.24
N ARG A 57 7.86 10.91 -0.32
CA ARG A 57 8.34 12.09 0.43
C ARG A 57 7.64 13.38 0.00
N ARG A 58 7.47 13.58 -1.31
CA ARG A 58 6.79 14.79 -1.85
C ARG A 58 5.30 14.78 -1.53
N ALA A 59 4.65 13.63 -1.68
CA ALA A 59 3.22 13.46 -1.40
C ALA A 59 2.90 13.47 0.10
N GLY A 60 3.87 13.14 0.96
CA GLY A 60 3.65 13.02 2.41
C GLY A 60 2.74 11.84 2.77
N VAL A 61 2.62 10.86 1.87
CA VAL A 61 1.75 9.69 2.02
C VAL A 61 2.20 8.82 3.19
N ARG A 62 1.23 8.13 3.82
CA ARG A 62 1.52 7.05 4.76
C ARG A 62 2.03 5.83 3.98
N VAL A 63 3.20 5.31 4.36
CA VAL A 63 3.78 4.11 3.75
C VAL A 63 3.72 2.94 4.73
N VAL A 64 3.21 1.80 4.27
CA VAL A 64 3.31 0.51 4.96
C VAL A 64 4.33 -0.34 4.22
N LEU A 65 5.45 -0.63 4.87
CA LEU A 65 6.56 -1.39 4.30
C LEU A 65 6.38 -2.88 4.62
N PHE A 66 6.28 -3.71 3.58
CA PHE A 66 6.35 -5.16 3.70
C PHE A 66 7.79 -5.61 3.83
N GLN A 67 8.09 -6.45 4.82
CA GLN A 67 9.42 -7.01 4.97
C GLN A 67 9.78 -7.93 3.80
N ARG A 68 11.04 -7.80 3.35
CA ARG A 68 11.81 -8.91 2.80
C ARG A 68 13.08 -9.02 3.64
N HIS A 69 13.63 -10.22 3.78
CA HIS A 69 14.92 -10.45 4.44
C HIS A 69 15.96 -9.40 4.00
N GLY A 70 16.39 -8.54 4.95
CA GLY A 70 17.34 -7.45 4.72
C GLY A 70 16.88 -6.12 5.34
N GLU A 71 17.83 -5.37 5.88
CA GLU A 71 17.60 -4.03 6.43
C GLU A 71 17.32 -3.04 5.29
N ALA A 72 16.07 -3.00 4.79
CA ALA A 72 15.65 -1.89 3.94
C ALA A 72 15.81 -0.59 4.74
N ARG A 73 16.70 0.28 4.25
CA ARG A 73 16.97 1.57 4.88
C ARG A 73 15.72 2.42 4.74
N LEU A 74 15.14 2.83 5.87
CA LEU A 74 13.96 3.67 5.84
C LEU A 74 14.32 5.01 5.18
N PRO A 75 13.60 5.44 4.14
CA PRO A 75 13.90 6.70 3.47
C PRO A 75 13.61 7.88 4.41
N ASP A 76 14.57 8.79 4.53
CA ASP A 76 14.42 9.99 5.35
C ASP A 76 13.24 10.84 4.87
N GLY A 77 12.44 11.34 5.82
CA GLY A 77 11.31 12.24 5.56
C GLY A 77 10.04 11.56 5.04
N VAL A 78 9.96 10.23 5.04
CA VAL A 78 8.73 9.47 4.72
C VAL A 78 8.12 8.90 5.99
N ARG A 79 6.80 8.98 6.15
CA ARG A 79 6.08 8.30 7.24
C ARG A 79 5.95 6.83 6.91
N VAL A 80 6.88 6.02 7.42
CA VAL A 80 6.92 4.57 7.19
C VAL A 80 6.54 3.80 8.45
N GLU A 81 5.59 2.87 8.32
CA GLU A 81 5.25 1.84 9.30
C GLU A 81 5.65 0.49 8.73
N ARG A 82 6.26 -0.39 9.54
CA ARG A 82 6.56 -1.76 9.11
C ARG A 82 5.33 -2.62 9.33
N TYR A 83 5.01 -3.45 8.35
CA TYR A 83 3.91 -4.40 8.50
C TYR A 83 4.15 -5.39 9.66
N GLU A 84 5.41 -5.80 9.91
CA GLU A 84 5.75 -6.69 11.03
C GLU A 84 5.54 -6.07 12.43
N ASP A 85 5.50 -4.73 12.52
CA ASP A 85 5.32 -4.01 13.78
C ASP A 85 3.84 -3.79 14.10
N LEU A 86 2.93 -4.12 13.17
CA LEU A 86 1.50 -4.05 13.42
C LEU A 86 1.10 -5.09 14.48
N PRO A 87 0.13 -4.77 15.36
CA PRO A 87 -0.34 -5.72 16.34
C PRO A 87 -0.89 -6.96 15.65
N ALA A 88 -0.68 -8.13 16.27
CA ALA A 88 -1.29 -9.37 15.80
C ALA A 88 -2.81 -9.17 15.70
N PRO A 89 -3.44 -9.61 14.59
CA PRO A 89 -4.87 -9.43 14.41
C PRO A 89 -5.64 -10.21 15.49
N ASP A 90 -6.66 -9.57 16.08
CA ASP A 90 -7.60 -10.25 16.95
C ASP A 90 -8.50 -11.16 16.09
N PRO A 91 -8.46 -12.50 16.27
CA PRO A 91 -9.26 -13.43 15.48
C PRO A 91 -10.78 -13.28 15.72
N LEU A 92 -11.18 -12.56 16.77
CA LEU A 92 -12.57 -12.27 17.10
C LEU A 92 -13.00 -10.84 16.72
N ALA A 93 -12.10 -10.04 16.13
CA ALA A 93 -12.46 -8.71 15.67
C ALA A 93 -13.51 -8.80 14.57
N ALA A 94 -14.59 -8.04 14.73
CA ALA A 94 -15.52 -7.80 13.64
C ALA A 94 -14.84 -6.97 12.53
N PRO A 95 -15.31 -7.07 11.28
CA PRO A 95 -14.92 -6.14 10.24
C PRO A 95 -15.14 -4.67 10.66
N PRO A 96 -14.46 -3.70 10.01
CA PRO A 96 -14.75 -2.29 10.22
C PRO A 96 -16.24 -1.99 10.03
N ASP A 97 -16.76 -1.03 10.79
CA ASP A 97 -18.16 -0.57 10.70
C ASP A 97 -18.34 0.29 9.45
N VAL A 98 -18.32 -0.36 8.29
CA VAL A 98 -18.49 0.19 6.95
C VAL A 98 -19.36 -0.77 6.13
N GLU A 99 -20.15 -0.22 5.20
CA GLU A 99 -21.06 -0.99 4.34
C GLU A 99 -20.69 -0.76 2.86
N PRO A 100 -19.71 -1.50 2.30
CA PRO A 100 -19.37 -1.42 0.89
C PRO A 100 -20.53 -1.91 0.03
N ARG A 101 -20.91 -1.13 -0.98
CA ARG A 101 -22.03 -1.46 -1.88
C ARG A 101 -21.54 -2.09 -3.18
N PRO A 102 -22.38 -2.88 -3.88
CA PRO A 102 -22.01 -3.49 -5.16
C PRO A 102 -21.57 -2.48 -6.24
N GLU A 103 -22.07 -1.25 -6.17
CA GLU A 103 -21.74 -0.15 -7.08
C GLU A 103 -20.51 0.66 -6.72
N ASP A 104 -19.91 0.44 -5.54
CA ASP A 104 -18.72 1.17 -5.12
C ASP A 104 -17.48 0.64 -5.85
N ASP A 105 -16.56 1.55 -6.20
CA ASP A 105 -15.30 1.16 -6.82
C ASP A 105 -14.48 0.30 -5.85
N ALA A 106 -14.07 -0.88 -6.31
CA ALA A 106 -13.30 -1.83 -5.51
C ALA A 106 -11.81 -1.84 -5.90
N THR A 107 -11.52 -1.62 -7.19
CA THR A 107 -10.17 -1.76 -7.73
C THR A 107 -9.98 -0.92 -8.99
N ILE A 108 -8.86 -0.21 -9.09
CA ILE A 108 -8.40 0.47 -10.31
C ILE A 108 -7.20 -0.30 -10.87
N ILE A 109 -7.24 -0.65 -12.15
CA ILE A 109 -6.15 -1.34 -12.85
C ILE A 109 -5.66 -0.43 -13.98
N TYR A 110 -4.38 -0.10 -13.95
CA TYR A 110 -3.69 0.59 -15.05
C TYR A 110 -3.35 -0.42 -16.16
N THR A 111 -3.51 0.00 -17.42
CA THR A 111 -3.30 -0.82 -18.63
C THR A 111 -2.29 -0.19 -19.57
#